data_AF-A0A9W3HAH0-F1
#
_entry.id   AF-A0A9W3HAH0-F1
#
_cell.length_a   1.000
_cell.length_b   1.000
_cell.length_c   1.000
_cell.angle_alpha   90.00
_cell.angle_beta   90.00
_cell.angle_gamma   90.00
#
_symmetry.space_group_name_H-M   'P 1'
#
loop_
_entity.id
_entity.type
_entity.pdbx_description
1 polymer ?
#
loop_
_entity_poly.entity_id
_entity_poly.type
_entity_poly.pdbx_seq_one_letter_code
_entity_poly.pdbx_strand_id
1 'polypeptide(L)'
;MGQDAFMEPFGRTRGILQCKIYLLLLGACLGLKVTVPSHTIHGIRGQALYLPVHYGFHTPASDIQIIWLFERLHTMPKYLLGSVNKSVVPDLEFQHKFTMMPPNASLLINPLQFTDEGNYIVKVNIQGNGTLSASQKIQVTVDDPVTKPVVQTQPSSGVVEYVGNMTLTCLVEGGTRLGYQWLKNRRPVHTSSTNSFSPQNNTLRIAPVTKEDIGNYSCLVKNPVSEMESDIITPTIYYGPYGLRVNSDKGLKVGEVFTVDIGEAILFDCSADSYPPNTYSWIQRTDNTTYVIKHGPRLEVASEKIAQKTADYVCCAYNNITGRRDETHFTVIITSVGIEKLAQKGKSLSPLASITGISLFLILSMCLLLLWKKYQPYKVIKQKLEGRPETEYRKAQTFSGHEDALDDFGIYEFVAFPDASGVPRMPARSVPASDGVPGQDLHSTIYEVIQHIPAQQLDRPETGHL
;
A
#
# COMPACT_ATOMS: atom_id res chain seq x y z
N MET A 1 -2.04 -48.58 -53.22
CA MET A 1 -2.74 -49.82 -53.63
C MET A 1 -2.54 -50.83 -52.49
N GLY A 2 -3.50 -51.13 -51.63
CA GLY A 2 -4.84 -50.55 -51.49
C GLY A 2 -5.94 -51.32 -52.20
N GLN A 3 -6.46 -52.36 -51.55
CA GLN A 3 -7.88 -52.72 -51.54
C GLN A 3 -8.17 -53.73 -50.40
N ASP A 4 -9.34 -53.62 -49.80
CA ASP A 4 -9.74 -54.31 -48.57
C ASP A 4 -10.66 -55.52 -48.85
N ALA A 5 -10.72 -56.48 -47.91
CA ALA A 5 -11.80 -57.47 -47.82
C ALA A 5 -12.07 -57.82 -46.34
N PHE A 6 -13.16 -57.28 -45.80
CA PHE A 6 -13.53 -57.23 -44.38
C PHE A 6 -14.42 -58.43 -43.96
N MET A 7 -14.18 -59.02 -42.78
CA MET A 7 -15.27 -59.47 -41.87
C MET A 7 -14.80 -59.86 -40.45
N GLU A 8 -15.57 -59.44 -39.45
CA GLU A 8 -15.36 -59.66 -38.01
C GLU A 8 -16.27 -60.79 -37.42
N PRO A 9 -16.58 -60.88 -36.10
CA PRO A 9 -15.69 -61.49 -35.10
C PRO A 9 -16.37 -62.53 -34.18
N PHE A 10 -15.69 -63.64 -33.85
CA PHE A 10 -16.10 -64.53 -32.73
C PHE A 10 -15.54 -64.08 -31.37
N GLY A 11 -15.65 -62.78 -31.07
CA GLY A 11 -14.95 -62.09 -29.98
C GLY A 11 -15.78 -61.65 -28.77
N ARG A 12 -16.88 -62.33 -28.39
CA ARG A 12 -17.81 -61.80 -27.36
C ARG A 12 -18.10 -62.67 -26.13
N THR A 13 -17.99 -64.00 -26.21
CA THR A 13 -18.34 -64.90 -25.08
C THR A 13 -17.24 -65.05 -24.02
N ARG A 14 -15.96 -65.02 -24.42
CA ARG A 14 -14.83 -65.29 -23.49
C ARG A 14 -14.57 -64.15 -22.49
N GLY A 15 -14.70 -62.89 -22.93
CA GLY A 15 -14.52 -61.70 -22.09
C GLY A 15 -15.61 -61.51 -21.03
N ILE A 16 -16.87 -61.81 -21.35
CA ILE A 16 -17.98 -61.70 -20.37
C ILE A 16 -17.80 -62.72 -19.24
N LEU A 17 -17.33 -63.94 -19.55
CA LEU A 17 -17.11 -64.97 -18.54
C LEU A 17 -15.95 -64.60 -17.60
N GLN A 18 -14.81 -64.12 -18.14
CA GLN A 18 -13.71 -63.64 -17.30
C GLN A 18 -14.10 -62.40 -16.46
N CYS A 19 -14.86 -61.46 -17.01
CA CYS A 19 -15.31 -60.28 -16.26
C CYS A 19 -16.24 -60.66 -15.09
N LYS A 20 -17.16 -61.63 -15.29
CA LYS A 20 -17.99 -62.17 -14.20
C LYS A 20 -17.17 -62.94 -13.16
N ILE A 21 -16.12 -63.67 -13.56
CA ILE A 21 -15.22 -64.35 -12.62
C ILE A 21 -14.36 -63.32 -11.84
N TYR A 22 -13.95 -62.22 -12.45
CA TYR A 22 -13.19 -61.17 -11.75
C TYR A 22 -14.07 -60.39 -10.75
N LEU A 23 -15.35 -60.16 -11.06
CA LEU A 23 -16.33 -59.66 -10.08
C LEU A 23 -16.62 -60.64 -8.94
N LEU A 24 -16.40 -61.95 -9.13
CA LEU A 24 -16.51 -62.95 -8.06
C LEU A 24 -15.22 -63.07 -7.21
N LEU A 25 -14.08 -62.61 -7.73
CA LEU A 25 -12.80 -62.60 -7.01
C LEU A 25 -12.59 -61.33 -6.18
N LEU A 26 -13.21 -60.20 -6.55
CA LEU A 26 -13.44 -59.09 -5.63
C LEU A 26 -14.66 -59.36 -4.75
N GLY A 27 -14.54 -60.39 -3.91
CA GLY A 27 -15.49 -60.69 -2.84
C GLY A 27 -15.53 -59.55 -1.81
N ALA A 28 -16.35 -58.53 -2.08
CA ALA A 28 -16.63 -57.46 -1.14
C ALA A 28 -17.22 -58.07 0.14
N CYS A 29 -16.39 -58.17 1.18
CA CYS A 29 -16.73 -58.91 2.38
C CYS A 29 -17.95 -58.26 3.05
N LEU A 30 -19.09 -58.97 3.07
CA LEU A 30 -20.40 -58.51 3.56
C LEU A 30 -20.46 -58.46 5.10
N GLY A 31 -19.40 -57.95 5.73
CA GLY A 31 -19.27 -57.82 7.17
C GLY A 31 -20.05 -56.64 7.74
N LEU A 32 -20.27 -56.70 9.05
CA LEU A 32 -20.79 -55.59 9.85
C LEU A 32 -19.77 -54.44 9.83
N LYS A 33 -20.19 -53.27 9.35
CA LYS A 33 -19.40 -52.04 9.40
C LYS A 33 -19.96 -51.11 10.47
N VAL A 34 -19.11 -50.64 11.38
CA VAL A 34 -19.40 -49.58 12.36
C VAL A 34 -18.51 -48.38 12.02
N THR A 35 -19.05 -47.17 12.14
CA THR A 35 -18.39 -45.91 11.78
C THR A 35 -18.80 -44.79 12.72
N VAL A 36 -17.85 -43.92 13.05
CA VAL A 36 -18.07 -42.67 13.80
C VAL A 36 -17.63 -41.49 12.93
N PRO A 37 -18.35 -40.35 12.92
CA PRO A 37 -17.97 -39.17 12.14
C PRO A 37 -16.63 -38.52 12.57
N SER A 38 -16.28 -38.64 13.86
CA SER A 38 -14.99 -38.20 14.40
C SER A 38 -14.50 -39.17 15.47
N HIS A 39 -13.18 -39.34 15.55
CA HIS A 39 -12.52 -40.10 16.62
C HIS A 39 -12.28 -39.29 17.88
N THR A 40 -12.39 -37.95 17.82
CA THR A 40 -12.31 -37.05 18.98
C THR A 40 -13.52 -36.12 18.98
N ILE A 41 -14.20 -36.02 20.12
CA ILE A 41 -15.35 -35.14 20.32
C ILE A 41 -15.09 -34.26 21.55
N HIS A 42 -15.29 -32.96 21.35
CA HIS A 42 -15.18 -31.93 22.38
C HIS A 42 -16.58 -31.58 22.88
N GLY A 43 -16.77 -31.47 24.19
CA GLY A 43 -18.05 -31.15 24.79
C GLY A 43 -17.92 -30.10 25.90
N ILE A 44 -18.97 -29.30 26.07
CA ILE A 44 -19.03 -28.22 27.06
C ILE A 44 -19.51 -28.79 28.40
N ARG A 45 -18.80 -28.48 29.49
CA ARG A 45 -19.20 -28.91 30.84
C ARG A 45 -20.62 -28.42 31.19
N GLY A 46 -21.39 -29.29 31.85
CA GLY A 46 -22.78 -29.05 32.24
C GLY A 46 -23.80 -29.26 31.12
N GLN A 47 -23.40 -29.31 29.85
CA GLN A 47 -24.29 -29.58 28.72
C GLN A 47 -24.42 -31.07 28.43
N ALA A 48 -25.38 -31.44 27.57
CA ALA A 48 -25.49 -32.80 27.05
C ALA A 48 -24.55 -33.01 25.85
N LEU A 49 -23.93 -34.18 25.74
CA LEU A 49 -23.04 -34.55 24.63
C LEU A 49 -23.56 -35.79 23.92
N TYR A 50 -23.65 -35.73 22.59
CA TYR A 50 -24.08 -36.84 21.74
C TYR A 50 -22.89 -37.44 20.99
N LEU A 51 -22.74 -38.76 21.07
CA LEU A 51 -21.69 -39.54 20.40
C LEU A 51 -22.32 -40.31 19.23
N PRO A 52 -22.33 -39.77 17.99
CA PRO A 52 -22.95 -40.41 16.84
C PRO A 52 -22.21 -41.68 16.40
N VAL A 53 -22.95 -42.78 16.32
CA VAL A 53 -22.49 -44.07 15.78
C VAL A 53 -23.43 -44.54 14.69
N HIS A 54 -22.89 -44.75 13.49
CA HIS A 54 -23.60 -45.36 12.37
C HIS A 54 -23.06 -46.77 12.15
N TYR A 55 -23.96 -47.74 11.93
CA TYR A 55 -23.57 -49.10 11.55
C TYR A 55 -24.48 -49.66 10.47
N GLY A 56 -23.97 -50.62 9.70
CA GLY A 56 -24.67 -51.22 8.57
C GLY A 56 -24.27 -52.67 8.35
N PHE A 57 -25.23 -53.46 7.89
CA PHE A 57 -25.14 -54.89 7.66
C PHE A 57 -26.10 -55.28 6.52
N HIS A 58 -25.79 -56.35 5.78
CA HIS A 58 -26.52 -56.73 4.54
C HIS A 58 -27.28 -58.06 4.67
N THR A 59 -27.24 -58.71 5.83
CA THR A 59 -27.95 -59.95 6.14
C THR A 59 -29.20 -59.67 6.99
N PRO A 60 -30.22 -60.55 6.99
CA PRO A 60 -31.26 -60.49 8.01
C PRO A 60 -30.64 -60.81 9.38
N ALA A 61 -30.72 -59.85 10.31
CA ALA A 61 -30.35 -60.06 11.71
C ALA A 61 -31.52 -60.71 12.46
N SER A 62 -31.24 -61.74 13.29
CA SER A 62 -32.21 -62.18 14.31
C SER A 62 -32.19 -61.20 15.48
N ASP A 63 -30.99 -60.86 15.93
CA ASP A 63 -30.75 -60.04 17.12
C ASP A 63 -29.59 -59.07 16.87
N ILE A 64 -29.72 -57.90 17.50
CA ILE A 64 -28.68 -56.88 17.56
C ILE A 64 -28.40 -56.60 19.03
N GLN A 65 -27.12 -56.69 19.40
CA GLN A 65 -26.61 -56.26 20.68
C GLN A 65 -25.66 -55.08 20.50
N ILE A 66 -25.85 -54.03 21.29
CA ILE A 66 -24.97 -52.85 21.33
C ILE A 66 -24.43 -52.76 22.76
N ILE A 67 -23.15 -52.46 22.93
CA ILE A 67 -22.50 -52.31 24.23
C ILE A 67 -21.64 -51.04 24.20
N TRP A 68 -21.73 -50.23 25.25
CA TRP A 68 -20.83 -49.10 25.49
C TRP A 68 -19.94 -49.37 26.71
N LEU A 69 -18.65 -49.18 26.54
CA LEU A 69 -17.63 -49.24 27.59
C LEU A 69 -16.94 -47.88 27.71
N PHE A 70 -16.47 -47.54 28.92
CA PHE A 70 -15.67 -46.35 29.20
C PHE A 70 -14.29 -46.73 29.74
N GLU A 71 -13.25 -46.17 29.15
CA GLU A 71 -11.85 -46.43 29.47
C GLU A 71 -11.11 -45.09 29.66
N ARG A 72 -10.60 -44.83 30.87
CA ARG A 72 -9.61 -43.76 31.06
C ARG A 72 -8.20 -44.35 30.88
N LEU A 73 -7.24 -43.51 30.50
CA LEU A 73 -5.84 -43.90 30.31
C LEU A 73 -5.31 -44.71 31.52
N HIS A 74 -4.74 -45.89 31.27
CA HIS A 74 -4.24 -46.85 32.28
C HIS A 74 -5.31 -47.43 33.26
N THR A 75 -6.60 -47.42 32.89
CA THR A 75 -7.68 -48.06 33.68
C THR A 75 -8.36 -49.17 32.89
N MET A 76 -8.92 -50.16 33.60
CA MET A 76 -9.75 -51.20 32.97
C MET A 76 -11.06 -50.60 32.42
N PRO A 77 -11.53 -50.98 31.22
CA PRO A 77 -12.80 -50.49 30.69
C PRO A 77 -13.99 -50.85 31.59
N LYS A 78 -14.69 -49.84 32.11
CA LYS A 78 -16.00 -49.99 32.78
C LYS A 78 -17.08 -50.29 31.75
N TYR A 79 -18.08 -51.08 32.14
CA TYR A 79 -19.36 -51.15 31.42
C TYR A 79 -20.19 -49.90 31.72
N LEU A 80 -20.87 -49.33 30.72
CA LEU A 80 -21.80 -48.21 30.91
C LEU A 80 -23.25 -48.64 30.77
N LEU A 81 -23.55 -49.21 29.61
CA LEU A 81 -24.85 -49.75 29.24
C LEU A 81 -24.68 -50.66 28.02
N GLY A 82 -25.72 -51.42 27.73
CA GLY A 82 -25.90 -52.06 26.44
C GLY A 82 -27.37 -52.18 26.09
N SER A 83 -27.66 -52.92 25.02
CA SER A 83 -29.01 -53.35 24.68
C SER A 83 -29.00 -54.71 24.01
N VAL A 84 -30.07 -55.49 24.20
CA VAL A 84 -30.35 -56.73 23.48
C VAL A 84 -31.82 -56.68 23.03
N ASN A 85 -32.10 -57.00 21.77
CA ASN A 85 -33.45 -56.97 21.18
C ASN A 85 -34.24 -55.69 21.59
N LYS A 86 -33.63 -54.54 21.30
CA LYS A 86 -34.08 -53.16 21.63
C LYS A 86 -34.22 -52.79 23.11
N SER A 87 -34.19 -53.75 24.05
CA SER A 87 -34.24 -53.49 25.48
C SER A 87 -32.88 -53.00 25.98
N VAL A 88 -32.82 -51.85 26.64
CA VAL A 88 -31.58 -51.26 27.20
C VAL A 88 -31.32 -51.82 28.60
N VAL A 89 -30.07 -52.17 28.86
CA VAL A 89 -29.57 -52.65 30.16
C VAL A 89 -28.44 -51.72 30.59
N PRO A 90 -28.70 -50.73 31.47
CA PRO A 90 -27.67 -49.84 31.99
C PRO A 90 -26.93 -50.47 33.18
N ASP A 91 -25.73 -49.98 33.47
CA ASP A 91 -25.14 -50.14 34.80
C ASP A 91 -25.89 -49.26 35.82
N LEU A 92 -26.10 -49.77 37.03
CA LEU A 92 -26.78 -49.03 38.10
C LEU A 92 -25.97 -47.83 38.61
N GLU A 93 -24.63 -47.85 38.47
CA GLU A 93 -23.75 -46.70 38.77
C GLU A 93 -24.06 -45.51 37.83
N PHE A 94 -24.53 -45.78 36.60
CA PHE A 94 -24.62 -44.77 35.54
C PHE A 94 -25.99 -44.61 34.85
N GLN A 95 -27.03 -45.31 35.31
CA GLN A 95 -28.37 -45.35 34.70
C GLN A 95 -29.01 -43.98 34.40
N HIS A 96 -28.67 -42.93 35.16
CA HIS A 96 -29.18 -41.56 34.97
C HIS A 96 -28.28 -40.65 34.12
N LYS A 97 -27.07 -41.12 33.78
CA LYS A 97 -25.98 -40.34 33.16
C LYS A 97 -25.87 -40.58 31.66
N PHE A 98 -26.15 -41.80 31.22
CA PHE A 98 -26.03 -42.26 29.84
C PHE A 98 -27.37 -42.72 29.29
N THR A 99 -27.65 -42.41 28.02
CA THR A 99 -28.88 -42.84 27.35
C THR A 99 -28.59 -43.29 25.92
N MET A 100 -29.27 -44.35 25.48
CA MET A 100 -29.17 -44.92 24.13
C MET A 100 -30.57 -45.32 23.69
N MET A 101 -30.88 -45.23 22.39
CA MET A 101 -32.23 -45.49 21.85
C MET A 101 -32.18 -46.53 20.71
N PRO A 102 -32.10 -47.83 21.02
CA PRO A 102 -32.02 -48.88 20.01
C PRO A 102 -33.15 -48.81 18.96
N PRO A 103 -32.86 -49.07 17.67
CA PRO A 103 -31.61 -49.61 17.13
C PRO A 103 -30.49 -48.58 16.92
N ASN A 104 -30.65 -47.30 17.29
CA ASN A 104 -29.55 -46.34 17.22
C ASN A 104 -28.48 -46.70 18.26
N ALA A 105 -27.24 -46.89 17.81
CA ALA A 105 -26.09 -47.22 18.66
C ALA A 105 -25.40 -45.98 19.27
N SER A 106 -25.84 -44.78 18.93
CA SER A 106 -25.29 -43.52 19.45
C SER A 106 -25.58 -43.34 20.94
N LEU A 107 -24.63 -42.73 21.67
CA LEU A 107 -24.74 -42.48 23.12
C LEU A 107 -25.05 -41.00 23.39
N LEU A 108 -25.94 -40.73 24.35
CA LEU A 108 -26.10 -39.42 24.96
C LEU A 108 -25.48 -39.45 26.37
N ILE A 109 -24.66 -38.45 26.69
CA ILE A 109 -24.09 -38.20 28.01
C ILE A 109 -24.73 -36.92 28.55
N ASN A 110 -25.35 -36.94 29.73
CA ASN A 110 -25.98 -35.75 30.30
C ASN A 110 -26.02 -35.77 31.84
N PRO A 111 -25.64 -34.70 32.56
CA PRO A 111 -24.82 -33.56 32.11
C PRO A 111 -23.34 -33.94 32.06
N LEU A 112 -22.59 -33.41 31.10
CA LEU A 112 -21.16 -33.66 30.92
C LEU A 112 -20.32 -33.01 32.03
N GLN A 113 -19.28 -33.69 32.52
CA GLN A 113 -18.39 -33.26 33.60
C GLN A 113 -16.95 -33.66 33.30
N PHE A 114 -15.94 -32.99 33.89
CA PHE A 114 -14.52 -33.33 33.67
C PHE A 114 -14.15 -34.79 34.02
N THR A 115 -14.94 -35.45 34.88
CA THR A 115 -14.82 -36.89 35.17
C THR A 115 -15.09 -37.79 33.97
N ASP A 116 -15.83 -37.30 32.98
CA ASP A 116 -16.30 -38.05 31.83
C ASP A 116 -15.26 -38.06 30.69
N GLU A 117 -14.15 -37.32 30.83
CA GLU A 117 -13.05 -37.29 29.87
C GLU A 117 -12.32 -38.65 29.82
N GLY A 118 -12.20 -39.21 28.61
CA GLY A 118 -11.71 -40.57 28.37
C GLY A 118 -12.16 -41.16 27.04
N ASN A 119 -11.92 -42.46 26.85
CA ASN A 119 -12.31 -43.21 25.67
C ASN A 119 -13.68 -43.88 25.88
N TYR A 120 -14.61 -43.65 24.95
CA TYR A 120 -15.87 -44.36 24.85
C TYR A 120 -15.76 -45.37 23.70
N ILE A 121 -16.01 -46.65 24.02
CA ILE A 121 -15.87 -47.76 23.08
C ILE A 121 -17.25 -48.36 22.84
N VAL A 122 -17.77 -48.21 21.62
CA VAL A 122 -18.96 -48.92 21.16
C VAL A 122 -18.55 -50.27 20.60
N LYS A 123 -19.30 -51.32 20.94
CA LYS A 123 -19.24 -52.64 20.31
C LYS A 123 -20.65 -52.98 19.81
N VAL A 124 -20.77 -53.29 18.52
CA VAL A 124 -22.01 -53.77 17.91
C VAL A 124 -21.80 -55.24 17.53
N ASN A 125 -22.67 -56.10 18.05
CA ASN A 125 -22.73 -57.52 17.75
C ASN A 125 -24.05 -57.80 17.05
N ILE A 126 -24.03 -58.56 15.96
CA ILE A 126 -25.22 -58.98 15.20
C ILE A 126 -25.22 -60.49 15.05
N GLN A 127 -26.36 -61.09 15.36
CA GLN A 127 -26.61 -62.52 15.21
C GLN A 127 -27.46 -62.77 13.96
N GLY A 128 -27.07 -63.77 13.17
CA GLY A 128 -27.74 -64.20 11.95
C GLY A 128 -27.22 -65.57 11.53
N ASN A 129 -26.73 -65.71 10.29
CA ASN A 129 -26.05 -66.93 9.82
C ASN A 129 -24.59 -67.04 10.36
N GLY A 130 -24.44 -66.89 11.68
CA GLY A 130 -23.18 -66.60 12.38
C GLY A 130 -23.26 -65.31 13.21
N THR A 131 -22.22 -65.05 14.00
CA THR A 131 -22.11 -63.82 14.82
C THR A 131 -21.08 -62.88 14.21
N LEU A 132 -21.48 -61.66 13.90
CA LEU A 132 -20.58 -60.59 13.44
C LEU A 132 -20.39 -59.57 14.56
N SER A 133 -19.16 -59.12 14.77
CA SER A 133 -18.82 -58.10 15.77
C SER A 133 -17.93 -57.03 15.15
N ALA A 134 -18.20 -55.77 15.49
CA ALA A 134 -17.36 -54.63 15.14
C ALA A 134 -17.36 -53.62 16.28
N SER A 135 -16.21 -52.96 16.50
CA SER A 135 -16.04 -52.01 17.60
C SER A 135 -15.35 -50.73 17.13
N GLN A 136 -15.75 -49.59 17.69
CA GLN A 136 -15.14 -48.30 17.41
C GLN A 136 -14.92 -47.51 18.70
N LYS A 137 -13.82 -46.76 18.75
CA LYS A 137 -13.45 -45.88 19.86
C LYS A 137 -13.67 -44.41 19.49
N ILE A 138 -14.13 -43.62 20.45
CA ILE A 138 -14.23 -42.15 20.42
C ILE A 138 -13.54 -41.63 21.68
N GLN A 139 -12.61 -40.69 21.53
CA GLN A 139 -12.08 -39.92 22.64
C GLN A 139 -13.01 -38.74 22.93
N VAL A 140 -13.52 -38.63 24.15
CA VAL A 140 -14.30 -37.48 24.62
C VAL A 140 -13.41 -36.61 25.49
N THR A 141 -13.50 -35.31 25.30
CA THR A 141 -12.83 -34.27 26.10
C THR A 141 -13.85 -33.22 26.54
N VAL A 142 -13.69 -32.70 27.75
CA VAL A 142 -14.67 -31.82 28.40
C VAL A 142 -14.04 -30.48 28.74
N ASP A 143 -14.54 -29.40 28.14
CA ASP A 143 -13.99 -28.05 28.29
C ASP A 143 -15.01 -27.08 28.92
N ASP A 144 -14.48 -26.06 29.61
CA ASP A 144 -15.20 -24.83 29.92
C ASP A 144 -14.97 -23.80 28.81
N PRO A 145 -15.99 -23.04 28.36
CA PRO A 145 -15.81 -22.02 27.33
C PRO A 145 -14.89 -20.88 27.75
N VAL A 146 -14.24 -20.24 26.78
CA VAL A 146 -13.32 -19.10 26.98
C VAL A 146 -14.10 -17.84 27.36
N THR A 147 -13.84 -17.30 28.55
CA THR A 147 -14.32 -15.96 28.99
C THR A 147 -13.65 -14.83 28.19
N LYS A 148 -14.26 -13.64 28.16
CA LYS A 148 -13.74 -12.50 27.39
C LYS A 148 -12.30 -12.12 27.82
N PRO A 149 -11.30 -12.18 26.93
CA PRO A 149 -9.93 -11.80 27.30
C PRO A 149 -9.78 -10.30 27.53
N VAL A 150 -8.96 -9.94 28.52
CA VAL A 150 -8.57 -8.56 28.84
C VAL A 150 -7.08 -8.39 28.59
N VAL A 151 -6.69 -7.33 27.89
CA VAL A 151 -5.27 -7.01 27.64
C VAL A 151 -4.78 -5.93 28.60
N GLN A 152 -3.63 -6.18 29.22
CA GLN A 152 -2.88 -5.21 30.01
C GLN A 152 -1.60 -4.79 29.26
N THR A 153 -1.24 -3.52 29.37
CA THR A 153 -0.10 -2.91 28.67
C THR A 153 0.89 -2.34 29.69
N GLN A 154 2.15 -2.78 29.63
CA GLN A 154 3.23 -2.33 30.49
C GLN A 154 4.38 -1.73 29.65
N PRO A 155 4.78 -0.45 29.86
CA PRO A 155 4.12 0.56 30.70
C PRO A 155 2.84 1.11 30.05
N SER A 156 1.85 1.47 30.88
CA SER A 156 0.58 2.05 30.42
C SER A 156 0.69 3.51 29.96
N SER A 157 1.76 4.21 30.35
CA SER A 157 2.05 5.60 29.96
C SER A 157 2.57 5.77 28.52
N GLY A 158 2.72 4.68 27.77
CA GLY A 158 3.41 4.69 26.48
C GLY A 158 4.93 4.62 26.59
N VAL A 159 5.59 4.46 25.43
CA VAL A 159 7.02 4.11 25.32
C VAL A 159 7.75 5.01 24.31
N VAL A 160 8.97 5.42 24.63
CA VAL A 160 9.87 6.14 23.70
C VAL A 160 10.58 5.17 22.77
N GLU A 161 10.47 5.41 21.48
CA GLU A 161 11.08 4.63 20.40
C GLU A 161 12.62 4.49 20.53
N TYR A 162 13.12 3.29 20.23
CA TYR A 162 14.51 2.82 20.39
C TYR A 162 15.07 2.87 21.83
N VAL A 163 14.37 3.47 22.80
CA VAL A 163 14.81 3.63 24.18
C VAL A 163 14.13 2.62 25.12
N GLY A 164 12.85 2.34 24.91
CA GLY A 164 12.05 1.50 25.79
C GLY A 164 11.47 0.23 25.16
N ASN A 165 10.87 -0.58 26.04
CA ASN A 165 10.24 -1.85 25.73
C ASN A 165 8.74 -1.76 26.07
N MET A 166 7.87 -2.48 25.35
CA MET A 166 6.49 -2.71 25.80
C MET A 166 6.17 -4.19 25.94
N THR A 167 5.32 -4.50 26.91
CA THR A 167 4.79 -5.84 27.16
C THR A 167 3.28 -5.79 27.15
N LEU A 168 2.65 -6.61 26.33
CA LEU A 168 1.21 -6.80 26.26
C LEU A 168 0.90 -8.18 26.86
N THR A 169 0.06 -8.23 27.89
CA THR A 169 -0.32 -9.49 28.56
C THR A 169 -1.82 -9.70 28.45
N CYS A 170 -2.22 -10.89 28.01
CA CYS A 170 -3.58 -11.31 27.81
C CYS A 170 -4.02 -12.19 28.98
N LEU A 171 -5.09 -11.75 29.65
CA LEU A 171 -5.67 -12.40 30.83
C LEU A 171 -7.08 -12.90 30.52
N VAL A 172 -7.44 -14.04 31.09
CA VAL A 172 -8.71 -14.75 30.90
C VAL A 172 -9.10 -15.33 32.26
N GLU A 173 -10.35 -15.10 32.70
CA GLU A 173 -10.81 -15.53 34.03
C GLU A 173 -11.22 -17.01 34.07
N GLY A 174 -11.75 -17.53 32.97
CA GLY A 174 -12.24 -18.90 32.84
C GLY A 174 -12.12 -19.47 31.43
N GLY A 175 -11.98 -20.80 31.39
CA GLY A 175 -11.81 -21.61 30.19
C GLY A 175 -10.66 -22.59 30.32
N THR A 176 -10.77 -23.76 29.69
CA THR A 176 -9.77 -24.83 29.74
C THR A 176 -8.95 -24.90 28.45
N ARG A 177 -7.75 -25.52 28.51
CA ARG A 177 -6.89 -25.82 27.34
C ARG A 177 -6.67 -24.61 26.40
N LEU A 178 -6.45 -23.44 26.98
CA LEU A 178 -6.36 -22.15 26.29
C LEU A 178 -5.12 -22.08 25.38
N GLY A 179 -5.34 -21.79 24.10
CA GLY A 179 -4.33 -21.37 23.13
C GLY A 179 -4.46 -19.87 22.82
N TYR A 180 -3.34 -19.15 22.87
CA TYR A 180 -3.29 -17.69 22.69
C TYR A 180 -2.67 -17.31 21.34
N GLN A 181 -3.22 -16.30 20.69
CA GLN A 181 -2.70 -15.72 19.46
C GLN A 181 -2.85 -14.20 19.46
N TRP A 182 -1.72 -13.49 19.44
CA TRP A 182 -1.71 -12.03 19.34
C TRP A 182 -1.96 -11.57 17.91
N LEU A 183 -2.81 -10.55 17.77
CA LEU A 183 -3.12 -9.87 16.52
C LEU A 183 -2.64 -8.42 16.58
N LYS A 184 -2.05 -7.93 15.49
CA LYS A 184 -1.73 -6.51 15.24
C LYS A 184 -2.37 -6.14 13.91
N ASN A 185 -3.22 -5.12 13.89
CA ASN A 185 -4.02 -4.71 12.74
C ASN A 185 -4.78 -5.90 12.10
N ARG A 186 -5.40 -6.75 12.95
CA ARG A 186 -6.09 -8.01 12.61
C ARG A 186 -5.23 -9.10 11.92
N ARG A 187 -3.90 -9.01 11.99
CA ARG A 187 -2.97 -10.03 11.46
C ARG A 187 -2.18 -10.68 12.61
N PRO A 188 -1.90 -11.99 12.56
CA PRO A 188 -1.05 -12.64 13.56
C PRO A 188 0.30 -11.96 13.73
N VAL A 189 0.70 -11.73 14.99
CA VAL A 189 2.06 -11.32 15.32
C VAL A 189 2.94 -12.57 15.35
N HIS A 190 4.09 -12.49 14.69
CA HIS A 190 5.11 -13.54 14.69
C HIS A 190 6.37 -13.07 15.42
N THR A 191 7.16 -14.04 15.91
CA THR A 191 8.46 -13.79 16.54
C THR A 191 9.41 -13.11 15.55
N SER A 192 10.15 -12.12 16.01
CA SER A 192 11.12 -11.36 15.20
C SER A 192 12.36 -11.04 16.03
N SER A 193 13.24 -10.17 15.53
CA SER A 193 14.34 -9.58 16.31
C SER A 193 13.85 -8.71 17.47
N THR A 194 12.64 -8.14 17.39
CA THR A 194 12.03 -7.27 18.42
C THR A 194 10.91 -7.97 19.19
N ASN A 195 10.15 -8.86 18.54
CA ASN A 195 8.95 -9.49 19.08
C ASN A 195 9.26 -10.87 19.68
N SER A 196 8.90 -11.05 20.95
CA SER A 196 9.12 -12.28 21.72
C SER A 196 7.89 -12.64 22.55
N PHE A 197 7.65 -13.93 22.77
CA PHE A 197 6.47 -14.43 23.49
C PHE A 197 6.84 -15.19 24.77
N SER A 198 5.94 -15.17 25.75
CA SER A 198 5.94 -16.12 26.88
C SER A 198 5.76 -17.57 26.40
N PRO A 199 6.17 -18.61 27.18
CA PRO A 199 5.98 -20.02 26.80
C PRO A 199 4.52 -20.44 26.52
N GLN A 200 3.55 -19.73 27.10
CA GLN A 200 2.10 -19.94 26.90
C GLN A 200 1.51 -19.05 25.79
N ASN A 201 2.33 -18.25 25.09
CA ASN A 201 1.96 -17.19 24.13
C ASN A 201 1.00 -16.09 24.64
N ASN A 202 0.54 -16.15 25.90
CA ASN A 202 -0.37 -15.16 26.48
C ASN A 202 0.25 -13.77 26.69
N THR A 203 1.57 -13.63 26.59
CA THR A 203 2.29 -12.36 26.70
C THR A 203 3.19 -12.13 25.49
N LEU A 204 3.09 -10.94 24.88
CA LEU A 204 3.92 -10.44 23.80
C LEU A 204 4.80 -9.30 24.32
N ARG A 205 6.12 -9.48 24.25
CA ARG A 205 7.13 -8.47 24.61
C ARG A 205 7.85 -7.98 23.36
N ILE A 206 7.84 -6.66 23.18
CA ILE A 206 8.41 -5.92 22.05
C ILE A 206 9.55 -5.06 22.58
N ALA A 207 10.78 -5.34 22.14
CA ALA A 207 11.99 -4.71 22.68
C ALA A 207 13.14 -4.70 21.64
N PRO A 208 13.69 -3.51 21.27
CA PRO A 208 13.13 -2.19 21.52
C PRO A 208 11.80 -2.00 20.77
N VAL A 209 11.01 -1.01 21.20
CA VAL A 209 9.83 -0.53 20.46
C VAL A 209 10.27 0.45 19.36
N THR A 210 9.68 0.36 18.17
CA THR A 210 9.87 1.34 17.08
C THR A 210 8.54 1.92 16.61
N LYS A 211 8.57 2.96 15.77
CA LYS A 211 7.39 3.58 15.16
C LYS A 211 6.55 2.57 14.34
N GLU A 212 7.18 1.55 13.76
CA GLU A 212 6.50 0.46 13.05
C GLU A 212 5.60 -0.38 13.99
N ASP A 213 5.77 -0.26 15.31
CA ASP A 213 4.90 -0.89 16.32
C ASP A 213 3.61 -0.14 16.64
N ILE A 214 3.37 1.01 16.01
CA ILE A 214 2.08 1.67 16.05
C ILE A 214 1.02 0.80 15.36
N GLY A 215 -0.06 0.49 16.07
CA GLY A 215 -1.16 -0.30 15.53
C GLY A 215 -2.19 -0.69 16.59
N ASN A 216 -3.26 -1.31 16.10
CA ASN A 216 -4.35 -1.84 16.92
C ASN A 216 -4.06 -3.29 17.26
N TYR A 217 -3.83 -3.57 18.55
CA TYR A 217 -3.54 -4.90 19.06
C TYR A 217 -4.77 -5.52 19.73
N SER A 218 -4.93 -6.83 19.56
CA SER A 218 -5.91 -7.65 20.25
C SER A 218 -5.36 -9.05 20.52
N CYS A 219 -5.97 -9.75 21.47
CA CYS A 219 -5.61 -11.12 21.82
C CYS A 219 -6.78 -12.05 21.47
N LEU A 220 -6.53 -13.00 20.57
CA LEU A 220 -7.45 -14.09 20.28
C LEU A 220 -7.11 -15.27 21.20
N VAL A 221 -8.09 -15.77 21.95
CA VAL A 221 -7.93 -16.93 22.83
C VAL A 221 -8.97 -17.98 22.45
N LYS A 222 -8.52 -19.23 22.30
CA LYS A 222 -9.38 -20.34 21.87
C LYS A 222 -9.10 -21.62 22.64
N ASN A 223 -10.11 -22.48 22.63
CA ASN A 223 -10.01 -23.86 23.07
C ASN A 223 -10.89 -24.76 22.17
N PRO A 224 -10.98 -26.08 22.41
CA PRO A 224 -11.69 -26.99 21.50
C PRO A 224 -13.20 -26.79 21.38
N VAL A 225 -13.82 -25.92 22.18
CA VAL A 225 -15.28 -25.67 22.18
C VAL A 225 -15.65 -24.20 21.93
N SER A 226 -14.70 -23.27 21.94
CA SER A 226 -14.96 -21.82 21.85
C SER A 226 -13.73 -20.99 21.48
N GLU A 227 -13.95 -19.82 20.89
CA GLU A 227 -12.94 -18.83 20.54
C GLU A 227 -13.48 -17.43 20.88
N MET A 228 -12.62 -16.55 21.39
CA MET A 228 -12.99 -15.22 21.89
C MET A 228 -11.84 -14.24 21.68
N GLU A 229 -12.13 -13.04 21.19
CA GLU A 229 -11.16 -11.95 21.02
C GLU A 229 -11.29 -10.91 22.15
N SER A 230 -10.18 -10.32 22.56
CA SER A 230 -10.17 -9.18 23.48
C SER A 230 -10.78 -7.93 22.84
N ASP A 231 -11.07 -6.91 23.66
CA ASP A 231 -11.18 -5.54 23.11
C ASP A 231 -9.86 -5.11 22.45
N ILE A 232 -9.96 -4.21 21.48
CA ILE A 232 -8.80 -3.64 20.78
C ILE A 232 -8.15 -2.58 21.67
N ILE A 233 -6.82 -2.63 21.77
CA ILE A 233 -5.99 -1.59 22.38
C ILE A 233 -5.04 -0.96 21.36
N THR A 234 -4.62 0.28 21.60
CA THR A 234 -3.64 0.99 20.78
C THR A 234 -2.53 1.52 21.70
N PRO A 235 -1.40 0.79 21.84
CA PRO A 235 -0.27 1.24 22.66
C PRO A 235 0.26 2.59 22.19
N THR A 236 0.55 3.49 23.13
CA THR A 236 1.11 4.82 22.81
C THR A 236 2.62 4.72 22.61
N ILE A 237 3.11 5.17 21.46
CA ILE A 237 4.54 5.17 21.11
C ILE A 237 4.94 6.61 20.77
N TYR A 238 5.96 7.11 21.47
CA TYR A 238 6.54 8.43 21.27
C TYR A 238 7.72 8.35 20.32
N TYR A 239 7.64 9.08 19.20
CA TYR A 239 8.54 8.95 18.06
C TYR A 239 8.84 10.31 17.43
N GLY A 240 9.94 10.41 16.67
CA GLY A 240 10.31 11.61 15.91
C GLY A 240 11.00 12.72 16.71
N PRO A 241 11.22 13.92 16.10
CA PRO A 241 10.82 14.30 14.74
C PRO A 241 11.44 13.45 13.62
N TYR A 242 10.71 13.29 12.52
CA TYR A 242 11.16 12.68 11.27
C TYR A 242 10.74 13.48 10.05
N GLY A 243 11.58 13.47 9.01
CA GLY A 243 11.24 14.02 7.69
C GLY A 243 10.96 15.52 7.72
N LEU A 244 11.76 16.27 8.48
CA LEU A 244 11.61 17.71 8.62
C LEU A 244 11.71 18.42 7.26
N ARG A 245 10.72 19.26 6.97
CA ARG A 245 10.59 19.95 5.68
C ARG A 245 10.03 21.34 5.87
N VAL A 246 10.67 22.32 5.24
CA VAL A 246 10.13 23.66 5.00
C VAL A 246 9.48 23.70 3.61
N ASN A 247 8.24 24.17 3.59
CA ASN A 247 7.44 24.50 2.42
C ASN A 247 7.16 26.01 2.41
N SER A 248 6.67 26.54 1.29
CA SER A 248 6.29 27.95 1.12
C SER A 248 4.95 28.07 0.40
N ASP A 249 4.21 29.15 0.66
CA ASP A 249 2.96 29.49 -0.04
C ASP A 249 3.19 30.01 -1.48
N LYS A 250 4.31 30.71 -1.71
CA LYS A 250 4.64 31.35 -3.01
C LYS A 250 6.07 31.12 -3.48
N GLY A 251 6.99 30.82 -2.58
CA GLY A 251 8.42 30.75 -2.89
C GLY A 251 8.73 29.54 -3.76
N LEU A 252 9.30 29.77 -4.94
CA LEU A 252 9.72 28.69 -5.82
C LEU A 252 10.94 27.98 -5.20
N LYS A 253 10.76 26.71 -4.80
CA LYS A 253 11.79 25.89 -4.18
C LYS A 253 12.64 25.18 -5.23
N VAL A 254 13.95 25.42 -5.23
CA VAL A 254 14.96 24.72 -6.04
C VAL A 254 16.02 24.18 -5.09
N GLY A 255 15.94 22.89 -4.78
CA GLY A 255 16.75 22.27 -3.72
C GLY A 255 16.43 22.89 -2.36
N GLU A 256 17.44 23.48 -1.72
CA GLU A 256 17.33 24.21 -0.45
C GLU A 256 17.19 25.73 -0.63
N VAL A 257 17.06 26.22 -1.87
CA VAL A 257 16.90 27.66 -2.17
C VAL A 257 15.43 27.97 -2.48
N PHE A 258 14.93 29.10 -1.96
CA PHE A 258 13.64 29.68 -2.32
C PHE A 258 13.85 31.06 -2.96
N THR A 259 13.25 31.31 -4.13
CA THR A 259 13.24 32.64 -4.77
C THR A 259 11.96 33.42 -4.47
N VAL A 260 12.10 34.74 -4.32
CA VAL A 260 11.07 35.66 -3.81
C VAL A 260 11.01 36.91 -4.68
N ASP A 261 9.82 37.29 -5.18
CA ASP A 261 9.66 38.57 -5.90
C ASP A 261 9.66 39.78 -4.94
N ILE A 262 10.27 40.89 -5.36
CA ILE A 262 10.34 42.15 -4.59
C ILE A 262 8.94 42.70 -4.31
N GLY A 263 8.68 43.09 -3.07
CA GLY A 263 7.41 43.68 -2.61
C GLY A 263 6.43 42.66 -2.03
N GLU A 264 6.76 41.37 -2.07
CA GLU A 264 5.93 40.31 -1.49
C GLU A 264 6.36 39.94 -0.06
N ALA A 265 5.39 39.49 0.73
CA ALA A 265 5.59 38.69 1.93
C ALA A 265 5.30 37.22 1.62
N ILE A 266 6.13 36.33 2.15
CA ILE A 266 6.05 34.89 1.99
C ILE A 266 5.83 34.21 3.35
N LEU A 267 4.96 33.20 3.35
CA LEU A 267 4.72 32.32 4.48
C LEU A 267 5.49 31.01 4.28
N PHE A 268 6.46 30.74 5.15
CA PHE A 268 7.10 29.43 5.28
C PHE A 268 6.38 28.61 6.34
N ASP A 269 6.06 27.36 6.02
CA ASP A 269 5.44 26.38 6.92
C ASP A 269 6.42 25.20 7.09
N CYS A 270 6.71 24.85 8.34
CA CYS A 270 7.67 23.82 8.71
C CYS A 270 6.96 22.66 9.39
N SER A 271 7.12 21.45 8.84
CA SER A 271 6.46 20.23 9.33
C SER A 271 7.45 19.07 9.46
N ALA A 272 7.19 18.20 10.43
CA ALA A 272 7.89 16.94 10.67
C ALA A 272 6.92 15.96 11.32
N ASP A 273 7.04 14.68 10.98
CA ASP A 273 6.21 13.61 11.53
C ASP A 273 6.74 13.18 12.92
N SER A 274 5.90 13.23 13.94
CA SER A 274 6.30 13.10 15.35
C SER A 274 5.09 12.89 16.26
N TYR A 275 5.28 12.16 17.36
CA TYR A 275 4.31 12.08 18.44
C TYR A 275 5.00 12.22 19.82
N PRO A 276 4.59 13.17 20.68
CA PRO A 276 3.61 14.24 20.43
C PRO A 276 4.08 15.23 19.35
N PRO A 277 3.21 16.15 18.87
CA PRO A 277 3.58 17.18 17.90
C PRO A 277 4.77 18.03 18.37
N ASN A 278 5.64 18.39 17.43
CA ASN A 278 6.88 19.10 17.75
C ASN A 278 6.65 20.56 18.18
N THR A 279 7.55 21.06 19.03
CA THR A 279 7.80 22.49 19.15
C THR A 279 8.71 22.94 18.00
N TYR A 280 8.40 24.08 17.38
CA TYR A 280 9.17 24.63 16.27
C TYR A 280 9.82 25.97 16.65
N SER A 281 11.01 26.22 16.11
CA SER A 281 11.70 27.51 16.19
C SER A 281 12.42 27.82 14.89
N TRP A 282 12.31 29.07 14.45
CA TRP A 282 13.00 29.58 13.28
C TRP A 282 14.21 30.39 13.70
N ILE A 283 15.35 30.09 13.09
CA ILE A 283 16.63 30.71 13.34
C ILE A 283 17.07 31.41 12.07
N GLN A 284 17.47 32.68 12.16
CA GLN A 284 18.20 33.34 11.08
C GLN A 284 19.70 33.14 11.30
N ARG A 285 20.42 32.80 10.22
CA ARG A 285 21.88 32.70 10.20
C ARG A 285 22.44 33.90 9.43
N THR A 286 23.49 34.49 9.99
CA THR A 286 24.26 35.56 9.37
C THR A 286 25.74 35.29 9.68
N ASP A 287 26.65 35.82 8.86
CA ASP A 287 28.06 35.45 8.73
C ASP A 287 28.84 35.23 10.05
N ASN A 288 28.46 35.92 11.14
CA ASN A 288 29.07 35.79 12.47
C ASN A 288 28.10 35.37 13.60
N THR A 289 26.78 35.26 13.37
CA THR A 289 25.79 35.08 14.45
C THR A 289 24.54 34.32 14.02
N THR A 290 23.89 33.63 14.98
CA THR A 290 22.58 32.98 14.79
C THR A 290 21.60 33.48 15.84
N TYR A 291 20.36 33.75 15.41
CA TYR A 291 19.31 34.30 16.29
C TYR A 291 18.00 33.53 16.11
N VAL A 292 17.35 33.14 17.20
CA VAL A 292 15.96 32.64 17.16
C VAL A 292 15.04 33.82 16.89
N ILE A 293 14.44 33.87 15.70
CA ILE A 293 13.60 34.99 15.25
C ILE A 293 12.11 34.77 15.52
N LYS A 294 11.65 33.51 15.64
CA LYS A 294 10.23 33.17 15.86
C LYS A 294 10.06 31.76 16.40
N HIS A 295 9.04 31.54 17.24
CA HIS A 295 8.56 30.21 17.63
C HIS A 295 7.25 29.84 16.92
N GLY A 296 6.99 28.54 16.80
CA GLY A 296 5.82 27.97 16.12
C GLY A 296 6.08 27.58 14.66
N PRO A 297 5.18 26.78 14.03
CA PRO A 297 5.44 26.11 12.76
C PRO A 297 5.47 27.02 11.52
N ARG A 298 5.28 28.34 11.69
CA ARG A 298 5.14 29.28 10.57
C ARG A 298 5.96 30.55 10.73
N LEU A 299 6.83 30.83 9.76
CA LEU A 299 7.55 32.09 9.63
C LEU A 299 6.99 32.90 8.47
N GLU A 300 6.85 34.21 8.68
CA GLU A 300 6.48 35.16 7.64
C GLU A 300 7.68 36.06 7.37
N VAL A 301 8.10 36.15 6.11
CA VAL A 301 9.26 36.93 5.67
C VAL A 301 8.79 37.93 4.62
N ALA A 302 8.84 39.22 4.96
CA ALA A 302 8.64 40.31 4.01
C ALA A 302 9.97 40.63 3.31
N SER A 303 9.97 40.69 1.97
CA SER A 303 11.16 40.98 1.16
C SER A 303 11.89 42.26 1.60
N GLU A 304 11.15 43.29 2.01
CA GLU A 304 11.67 44.57 2.51
C GLU A 304 12.61 44.46 3.74
N LYS A 305 12.50 43.38 4.52
CA LYS A 305 13.28 43.18 5.75
C LYS A 305 14.59 42.43 5.52
N ILE A 306 14.84 41.91 4.31
CA ILE A 306 16.07 41.18 4.00
C ILE A 306 17.11 42.18 3.45
N ALA A 307 17.96 42.68 4.35
CA ALA A 307 18.95 43.73 4.03
C ALA A 307 20.08 43.27 3.08
N GLN A 308 20.36 41.96 3.05
CA GLN A 308 21.19 41.30 2.07
C GLN A 308 20.28 40.69 0.99
N LYS A 309 20.71 40.60 -0.28
CA LYS A 309 19.89 39.98 -1.36
C LYS A 309 19.60 38.49 -1.15
N THR A 310 20.32 37.88 -0.22
CA THR A 310 20.31 36.48 0.18
C THR A 310 20.26 36.44 1.70
N ALA A 311 19.45 35.58 2.30
CA ALA A 311 19.49 35.31 3.74
C ALA A 311 19.23 33.84 4.05
N ASP A 312 19.99 33.30 5.01
CA ASP A 312 19.90 31.92 5.44
C ASP A 312 19.00 31.77 6.66
N TYR A 313 18.11 30.78 6.61
CA TYR A 313 17.19 30.43 7.67
C TYR A 313 17.32 28.94 8.00
N VAL A 314 17.06 28.60 9.24
CA VAL A 314 16.97 27.22 9.71
C VAL A 314 15.64 27.06 10.44
N CYS A 315 14.85 26.06 10.06
CA CYS A 315 13.79 25.57 10.93
C CYS A 315 14.36 24.45 11.80
N CYS A 316 14.19 24.56 13.12
CA CYS A 316 14.38 23.46 14.06
C CYS A 316 13.03 22.94 14.54
N ALA A 317 12.88 21.61 14.57
CA ALA A 317 11.80 20.91 15.25
C ALA A 317 12.34 20.13 16.45
N TYR A 318 11.59 20.13 17.55
CA TYR A 318 11.95 19.45 18.80
C TYR A 318 10.75 18.68 19.38
N ASN A 319 10.95 17.40 19.67
CA ASN A 319 9.99 16.58 20.43
C ASN A 319 10.47 16.48 21.89
N ASN A 320 9.63 16.96 22.81
CA ASN A 320 9.94 17.07 24.23
C ASN A 320 9.85 15.75 25.01
N ILE A 321 9.27 14.70 24.43
CA ILE A 321 9.16 13.37 25.05
C ILE A 321 10.26 12.43 24.57
N THR A 322 10.61 12.46 23.28
CA THR A 322 11.75 11.71 22.75
C THR A 322 13.10 12.37 23.04
N GLY A 323 13.08 13.67 23.38
CA GLY A 323 14.27 14.50 23.56
C GLY A 323 15.02 14.81 22.25
N ARG A 324 14.50 14.39 21.09
CA ARG A 324 15.15 14.52 19.79
C ARG A 324 14.84 15.86 19.14
N ARG A 325 15.84 16.43 18.45
CA ARG A 325 15.70 17.62 17.60
C ARG A 325 16.20 17.31 16.19
N ASP A 326 15.58 17.96 15.21
CA ASP A 326 15.95 17.92 13.80
C ASP A 326 16.06 19.37 13.28
N GLU A 327 16.90 19.61 12.29
CA GLU A 327 17.14 20.94 11.70
C GLU A 327 17.24 20.87 10.18
N THR A 328 16.52 21.76 9.49
CA THR A 328 16.61 21.92 8.03
C THR A 328 16.95 23.36 7.69
N HIS A 329 18.00 23.56 6.91
CA HIS A 329 18.43 24.88 6.43
C HIS A 329 17.88 25.18 5.05
N PHE A 330 17.65 26.46 4.77
CA PHE A 330 17.25 26.95 3.47
C PHE A 330 17.68 28.40 3.26
N THR A 331 18.00 28.74 2.02
CA THR A 331 18.44 30.08 1.62
C THR A 331 17.30 30.79 0.89
N VAL A 332 17.02 32.04 1.26
CA VAL A 332 16.01 32.88 0.62
C VAL A 332 16.70 33.93 -0.24
N ILE A 333 16.41 33.96 -1.54
CA ILE A 333 16.98 34.92 -2.50
C ILE A 333 15.88 35.83 -3.04
N ILE A 334 16.10 37.15 -2.96
CA ILE A 334 15.20 38.14 -3.56
C ILE A 334 15.55 38.34 -5.04
N THR A 335 14.53 38.23 -5.89
CA THR A 335 14.60 38.39 -7.34
C THR A 335 13.67 39.51 -7.81
N SER A 336 14.09 40.29 -8.81
CA SER A 336 13.34 41.44 -9.35
C SER A 336 12.43 41.10 -10.55
N VAL A 337 12.02 39.83 -10.70
CA VAL A 337 11.41 39.30 -11.94
C VAL A 337 10.05 39.93 -12.23
N GLY A 338 9.28 40.31 -11.21
CA GLY A 338 8.06 41.10 -11.37
C GLY A 338 8.26 42.42 -12.12
N ILE A 339 9.40 43.11 -11.93
CA ILE A 339 9.70 44.38 -12.61
C ILE A 339 10.01 44.14 -14.09
N GLU A 340 10.74 43.07 -14.43
CA GLU A 340 11.06 42.74 -15.82
C GLU A 340 9.82 42.35 -16.63
N LYS A 341 8.88 41.59 -16.02
CA LYS A 341 7.59 41.27 -16.66
C LYS A 341 6.75 42.53 -16.92
N LEU A 342 6.76 43.50 -16.00
CA LEU A 342 6.12 44.81 -16.23
C LEU A 342 6.83 45.63 -17.32
N ALA A 343 8.17 45.64 -17.33
CA ALA A 343 8.96 46.36 -18.33
C ALA A 343 8.81 45.77 -19.75
N GLN A 344 8.72 44.45 -19.89
CA GLN A 344 8.41 43.78 -21.16
C GLN A 344 6.98 44.10 -21.62
N LYS A 345 5.99 44.00 -20.71
CA LYS A 345 4.58 44.33 -21.03
C LYS A 345 4.42 45.80 -21.45
N GLY A 346 5.21 46.71 -20.88
CA GLY A 346 5.25 48.13 -21.26
C GLY A 346 6.01 48.47 -22.55
N LYS A 347 6.72 47.50 -23.16
CA LYS A 347 7.50 47.69 -24.41
C LYS A 347 7.03 46.83 -25.58
N SER A 348 5.90 46.14 -25.45
CA SER A 348 5.32 45.29 -26.50
C SER A 348 4.48 46.07 -27.53
N LEU A 349 5.09 47.06 -28.18
CA LEU A 349 4.63 47.50 -29.50
C LEU A 349 5.47 46.78 -30.55
N SER A 350 4.82 45.91 -31.34
CA SER A 350 5.51 45.15 -32.39
C SER A 350 6.25 46.10 -33.34
N PRO A 351 7.53 45.83 -33.70
CA PRO A 351 8.23 46.62 -34.71
C PRO A 351 7.44 46.72 -36.02
N LEU A 352 6.68 45.67 -36.37
CA LEU A 352 5.82 45.64 -37.55
C LEU A 352 4.65 46.65 -37.44
N ALA A 353 4.12 46.90 -36.24
CA ALA A 353 3.08 47.91 -36.01
C ALA A 353 3.63 49.34 -36.14
N SER A 354 4.83 49.60 -35.63
CA SER A 354 5.51 50.88 -35.80
C SER A 354 5.90 51.13 -37.27
N ILE A 355 6.45 50.12 -37.96
CA ILE A 355 6.83 50.21 -39.37
C ILE A 355 5.59 50.40 -40.24
N THR A 356 4.52 49.63 -40.06
CA THR A 356 3.28 49.82 -40.83
C THR A 356 2.61 51.16 -40.53
N GLY A 357 2.63 51.65 -39.29
CA GLY A 357 2.14 52.98 -38.94
C GLY A 357 2.91 54.11 -39.65
N ILE A 358 4.24 54.05 -39.64
CA ILE A 358 5.11 55.00 -40.33
C ILE A 358 4.92 54.91 -41.85
N SER A 359 4.87 53.70 -42.42
CA SER A 359 4.61 53.49 -43.86
C SER A 359 3.24 54.04 -44.27
N LEU A 360 2.19 53.80 -43.50
CA LEU A 360 0.85 54.32 -43.78
C LEU A 360 0.82 55.85 -43.71
N PHE A 361 1.50 56.45 -42.72
CA PHE A 361 1.63 57.90 -42.60
C PHE A 361 2.40 58.51 -43.79
N LEU A 362 3.50 57.90 -44.23
CA LEU A 362 4.25 58.34 -45.40
C LEU A 362 3.45 58.18 -46.70
N ILE A 363 2.70 57.09 -46.86
CA ILE A 363 1.80 56.88 -48.01
C ILE A 363 0.67 57.92 -48.01
N LEU A 364 0.03 58.18 -46.87
CA LEU A 364 -1.02 59.21 -46.75
C LEU A 364 -0.47 60.62 -47.01
N SER A 365 0.74 60.92 -46.50
CA SER A 365 1.45 62.18 -46.77
C SER A 365 1.77 62.34 -48.27
N MET A 366 2.27 61.30 -48.93
CA MET A 366 2.52 61.31 -50.37
C MET A 366 1.21 61.40 -51.18
N CYS A 367 0.14 60.74 -50.77
CA CYS A 367 -1.18 60.91 -51.38
C CYS A 367 -1.72 62.33 -51.20
N LEU A 368 -1.55 62.95 -50.03
CA LEU A 368 -1.91 64.36 -49.78
C LEU A 368 -1.09 65.32 -50.64
N LEU A 369 0.23 65.10 -50.75
CA LEU A 369 1.11 65.89 -51.62
C LEU A 369 0.76 65.71 -53.11
N LEU A 370 0.44 64.50 -53.55
CA LEU A 370 -0.01 64.23 -54.92
C LEU A 370 -1.39 64.83 -55.20
N LEU A 371 -2.33 64.78 -54.25
CA LEU A 371 -3.62 65.45 -54.35
C LEU A 371 -3.45 66.97 -54.41
N TRP A 372 -2.65 67.56 -53.53
CA TRP A 372 -2.36 69.00 -53.51
C TRP A 372 -1.68 69.46 -54.81
N LYS A 373 -0.70 68.71 -55.31
CA LYS A 373 -0.02 68.95 -56.59
C LYS A 373 -0.94 68.75 -57.81
N LYS A 374 -1.96 67.88 -57.70
CA LYS A 374 -3.00 67.67 -58.72
C LYS A 374 -4.15 68.70 -58.62
N TYR A 375 -4.33 69.36 -57.48
CA TYR A 375 -5.26 70.47 -57.26
C TYR A 375 -4.65 71.86 -57.57
N GLN A 376 -3.42 71.92 -58.08
CA GLN A 376 -2.78 73.15 -58.56
C GLN A 376 -2.50 73.10 -60.06
N PRO A 377 -3.54 73.26 -60.89
CA PRO A 377 -3.36 74.06 -62.11
C PRO A 377 -4.55 74.97 -62.47
N TYR A 378 -5.17 75.70 -61.51
CA TYR A 378 -6.02 76.85 -61.89
C TYR A 378 -6.12 77.99 -60.86
N LYS A 379 -5.10 78.85 -60.79
CA LYS A 379 -5.31 80.26 -60.44
C LYS A 379 -4.45 81.18 -61.31
N VAL A 380 -5.02 81.56 -62.44
CA VAL A 380 -4.39 82.38 -63.48
C VAL A 380 -4.21 83.83 -63.03
N ILE A 381 -2.98 84.33 -63.18
CA ILE A 381 -2.57 85.70 -63.50
C ILE A 381 -3.63 86.81 -63.25
N LYS A 382 -3.56 87.47 -62.09
CA LYS A 382 -3.91 88.91 -61.96
C LYS A 382 -3.33 89.52 -60.69
N GLN A 383 -3.11 90.85 -60.73
CA GLN A 383 -2.49 91.72 -59.71
C GLN A 383 -0.99 91.40 -59.48
N LYS A 384 0.01 92.22 -59.86
CA LYS A 384 0.18 93.67 -60.17
C LYS A 384 0.63 94.52 -58.96
N LEU A 385 1.91 94.91 -59.02
CA LEU A 385 2.65 95.95 -58.29
C LEU A 385 3.05 95.69 -56.81
N GLU A 386 4.23 96.28 -56.51
CA GLU A 386 4.80 96.67 -55.19
C GLU A 386 5.16 95.55 -54.16
N GLY A 387 6.42 95.47 -53.65
CA GLY A 387 7.59 96.32 -53.91
C GLY A 387 8.95 95.81 -53.37
N ARG A 388 10.00 96.65 -53.55
CA ARG A 388 11.40 96.58 -53.01
C ARG A 388 11.43 96.75 -51.47
N PRO A 389 12.59 96.71 -50.75
CA PRO A 389 14.01 96.37 -51.09
C PRO A 389 14.52 95.09 -50.34
N GLU A 390 15.69 94.46 -50.55
CA GLU A 390 17.12 94.83 -50.78
C GLU A 390 17.99 95.02 -49.50
N THR A 391 19.11 94.26 -49.43
CA THR A 391 20.44 94.45 -48.74
C THR A 391 20.57 94.63 -47.20
N GLU A 392 21.64 94.19 -46.52
CA GLU A 392 22.61 93.05 -46.70
C GLU A 392 22.94 92.42 -45.30
N TYR A 393 24.11 92.30 -44.65
CA TYR A 393 25.53 92.53 -44.99
C TYR A 393 26.53 91.49 -44.37
N ARG A 394 27.49 91.09 -45.21
CA ARG A 394 28.75 90.31 -45.10
C ARG A 394 29.55 90.07 -43.79
N LYS A 395 30.34 88.96 -43.88
CA LYS A 395 31.58 88.53 -43.16
C LYS A 395 31.39 87.95 -41.74
N ALA A 396 31.75 86.67 -41.45
CA ALA A 396 33.07 85.97 -41.39
C ALA A 396 33.67 86.00 -39.96
N GLN A 397 34.43 85.00 -39.45
CA GLN A 397 35.40 84.10 -40.11
C GLN A 397 35.74 82.85 -39.22
N THR A 398 36.05 81.68 -39.83
CA THR A 398 36.92 80.52 -39.38
C THR A 398 36.94 80.03 -37.90
N PHE A 399 37.05 78.72 -37.59
CA PHE A 399 38.24 77.86 -37.83
C PHE A 399 38.07 76.38 -37.40
N SER A 400 38.60 75.42 -38.21
CA SER A 400 39.14 74.04 -37.92
C SER A 400 38.35 73.01 -37.06
N GLY A 401 38.47 71.68 -37.24
CA GLY A 401 39.20 70.83 -38.22
C GLY A 401 38.91 69.32 -37.97
N HIS A 402 38.69 68.51 -39.02
CA HIS A 402 39.59 67.45 -39.55
C HIS A 402 39.56 66.06 -38.85
N GLU A 403 39.35 65.02 -39.66
CA GLU A 403 39.45 63.57 -39.34
C GLU A 403 40.11 62.85 -40.54
N ASP A 404 40.80 61.73 -40.26
CA ASP A 404 41.51 60.79 -41.15
C ASP A 404 41.60 59.44 -40.39
N ALA A 405 41.66 58.23 -40.97
CA ALA A 405 41.65 57.77 -42.36
C ALA A 405 41.27 56.24 -42.45
N LEU A 406 41.36 55.72 -43.69
CA LEU A 406 41.46 54.34 -44.25
C LEU A 406 41.98 53.16 -43.36
N ASP A 407 41.94 51.87 -43.73
CA ASP A 407 41.22 50.99 -44.71
C ASP A 407 41.91 49.58 -44.70
N ASP A 408 41.23 48.43 -44.87
CA ASP A 408 41.83 47.12 -45.30
C ASP A 408 40.82 45.99 -45.68
N PHE A 409 41.29 44.88 -46.27
CA PHE A 409 40.56 43.98 -47.20
C PHE A 409 40.27 42.50 -46.75
N GLY A 410 39.27 41.85 -47.39
CA GLY A 410 39.22 40.38 -47.66
C GLY A 410 37.81 39.72 -47.64
N ILE A 411 37.13 39.34 -48.75
CA ILE A 411 37.36 38.22 -49.72
C ILE A 411 36.89 36.85 -49.16
N TYR A 412 36.03 35.99 -49.78
CA TYR A 412 35.41 35.93 -51.14
C TYR A 412 34.01 35.21 -51.13
N GLU A 413 33.44 34.80 -52.29
CA GLU A 413 32.11 34.16 -52.45
C GLU A 413 32.03 33.15 -53.66
N PHE A 414 30.81 32.78 -54.11
CA PHE A 414 30.41 31.94 -55.28
C PHE A 414 30.43 30.39 -55.06
N VAL A 415 29.56 29.53 -55.63
CA VAL A 415 28.42 29.59 -56.60
C VAL A 415 27.61 28.25 -56.51
N ALA A 416 26.36 27.98 -56.94
CA ALA A 416 25.23 28.71 -57.58
C ALA A 416 23.84 28.02 -57.27
N PHE A 417 23.04 27.72 -58.30
CA PHE A 417 21.63 27.25 -58.37
C PHE A 417 21.49 26.32 -59.64
N PRO A 418 20.31 25.89 -60.22
CA PRO A 418 18.89 26.24 -59.91
C PRO A 418 17.77 25.15 -60.12
N ASP A 419 16.53 25.54 -59.77
CA ASP A 419 15.23 25.31 -60.46
C ASP A 419 14.66 23.88 -60.76
N ALA A 420 13.37 23.67 -61.09
CA ALA A 420 12.19 24.57 -61.23
C ALA A 420 10.83 23.81 -61.09
N SER A 421 9.73 24.58 -61.02
CA SER A 421 8.30 24.18 -61.19
C SER A 421 7.66 23.31 -60.08
N GLY A 422 6.35 23.34 -59.80
CA GLY A 422 5.23 24.15 -60.30
C GLY A 422 3.90 23.40 -60.06
N VAL A 423 3.03 23.78 -59.09
CA VAL A 423 1.93 24.76 -59.22
C VAL A 423 0.93 24.38 -60.34
N PRO A 424 -0.41 24.19 -60.11
CA PRO A 424 -1.25 24.98 -59.18
C PRO A 424 -2.45 24.29 -58.45
N ARG A 425 -3.16 25.11 -57.64
CA ARG A 425 -4.63 25.18 -57.37
C ARG A 425 -5.32 24.38 -56.24
N MET A 426 -5.99 25.20 -55.39
CA MET A 426 -7.13 24.98 -54.47
C MET A 426 -8.45 24.61 -55.22
N PRO A 427 -9.58 24.17 -54.56
CA PRO A 427 -10.17 24.76 -53.33
C PRO A 427 -10.89 23.83 -52.31
N ALA A 428 -11.51 24.46 -51.29
CA ALA A 428 -12.04 23.89 -50.04
C ALA A 428 -13.51 23.38 -50.07
N ARG A 429 -13.93 22.63 -49.02
CA ARG A 429 -15.09 22.90 -48.09
C ARG A 429 -15.58 21.65 -47.31
N SER A 430 -16.14 21.85 -46.09
CA SER A 430 -16.96 20.91 -45.24
C SER A 430 -16.25 19.63 -44.68
N VAL A 431 -16.33 19.18 -43.41
CA VAL A 431 -17.42 19.06 -42.38
C VAL A 431 -18.42 17.93 -42.70
N PRO A 432 -18.80 16.96 -41.81
CA PRO A 432 -18.38 16.65 -40.42
C PRO A 432 -18.09 15.15 -40.07
N ALA A 433 -17.84 14.88 -38.76
CA ALA A 433 -18.32 13.73 -37.95
C ALA A 433 -17.66 12.31 -37.97
N SER A 434 -18.01 11.56 -36.91
CA SER A 434 -17.94 10.10 -36.64
C SER A 434 -16.84 9.58 -35.69
N ASP A 435 -17.27 8.66 -34.82
CA ASP A 435 -16.54 8.06 -33.70
C ASP A 435 -15.50 6.99 -34.09
N GLY A 436 -14.58 6.69 -33.15
CA GLY A 436 -13.62 5.58 -33.28
C GLY A 436 -12.80 5.30 -32.00
N VAL A 437 -13.27 4.34 -31.19
CA VAL A 437 -12.57 3.78 -30.00
C VAL A 437 -11.92 2.44 -30.41
N PRO A 438 -10.60 2.23 -30.19
CA PRO A 438 -10.04 1.65 -28.94
C PRO A 438 -8.83 2.46 -28.41
N GLY A 439 -8.18 2.21 -27.26
CA GLY A 439 -7.72 0.93 -26.67
C GLY A 439 -6.45 0.45 -27.39
N GLN A 440 -5.38 -0.07 -26.76
CA GLN A 440 -5.03 -0.23 -25.34
C GLN A 440 -3.49 -0.48 -25.28
N ASP A 441 -2.86 -0.35 -24.11
CA ASP A 441 -1.56 -0.94 -23.72
C ASP A 441 -0.24 -0.65 -24.49
N LEU A 442 0.62 0.11 -23.78
CA LEU A 442 1.95 -0.34 -23.32
C LEU A 442 3.05 -0.65 -24.37
N HIS A 443 3.91 0.36 -24.64
CA HIS A 443 5.18 0.16 -25.34
C HIS A 443 6.27 -0.52 -24.50
N SER A 444 7.12 -1.30 -25.17
CA SER A 444 8.17 -2.14 -24.59
C SER A 444 9.56 -1.49 -24.47
N THR A 445 10.29 -1.94 -23.45
CA THR A 445 11.74 -1.91 -23.19
C THR A 445 12.73 -1.92 -24.38
N ILE A 446 13.87 -1.19 -24.24
CA ILE A 446 15.27 -1.42 -24.74
C ILE A 446 16.05 -0.09 -24.58
N TYR A 447 17.34 0.03 -24.21
CA TYR A 447 18.34 -0.77 -23.44
C TYR A 447 19.04 0.23 -22.45
N GLU A 448 20.28 0.22 -21.91
CA GLU A 448 21.58 -0.53 -21.92
C GLU A 448 22.10 -0.59 -20.45
N VAL A 449 23.05 -1.40 -19.94
CA VAL A 449 24.15 -2.26 -20.46
C VAL A 449 25.54 -1.59 -20.57
N ILE A 450 26.38 -1.66 -19.51
CA ILE A 450 27.86 -1.72 -19.57
C ILE A 450 28.48 -2.37 -18.29
N GLN A 451 29.60 -3.06 -18.50
CA GLN A 451 30.54 -3.84 -17.65
C GLN A 451 30.63 -3.54 -16.13
N HIS A 452 30.76 -4.49 -15.19
CA HIS A 452 31.72 -5.62 -14.98
C HIS A 452 33.12 -5.24 -14.43
N ILE A 453 33.35 -5.53 -13.13
CA ILE A 453 34.66 -5.69 -12.47
C ILE A 453 34.54 -6.88 -11.47
N PRO A 454 35.55 -7.77 -11.27
CA PRO A 454 35.43 -8.96 -10.43
C PRO A 454 35.74 -8.72 -8.95
N ALA A 455 35.19 -9.56 -8.06
CA ALA A 455 35.52 -9.57 -6.63
C ALA A 455 36.76 -10.45 -6.34
N GLN A 456 37.59 -10.04 -5.38
CA GLN A 456 38.70 -10.84 -4.87
C GLN A 456 38.22 -11.84 -3.80
N GLN A 457 38.76 -13.06 -3.83
CA GLN A 457 38.72 -13.95 -2.66
C GLN A 457 39.69 -13.43 -1.59
N LEU A 458 39.33 -13.59 -0.32
CA LEU A 458 40.22 -13.35 0.82
C LEU A 458 40.47 -14.67 1.54
N ASP A 459 41.74 -15.01 1.74
CA ASP A 459 42.16 -16.28 2.32
C ASP A 459 41.89 -16.39 3.83
N ARG A 460 41.81 -17.65 4.28
CA ARG A 460 41.61 -18.03 5.69
C ARG A 460 42.81 -18.85 6.16
N PRO A 461 43.62 -18.39 7.13
CA PRO A 461 44.63 -19.22 7.77
C PRO A 461 44.00 -20.14 8.83
N GLU A 462 44.56 -21.34 8.97
CA GLU A 462 44.34 -22.24 10.11
C GLU A 462 45.55 -22.21 11.08
N THR A 463 45.55 -23.13 12.06
CA THR A 463 46.49 -23.30 13.19
C THR A 463 46.24 -22.35 14.39
N GLY A 464 46.35 -22.83 15.64
CA GLY A 464 46.72 -24.18 16.08
C GLY A 464 46.42 -24.48 17.55
N HIS A 465 46.85 -25.67 17.98
CA HIS A 465 46.60 -26.28 19.28
C HIS A 465 46.88 -25.42 20.53
N LEU A 466 45.98 -25.51 21.51
CA LEU A 466 46.27 -26.15 22.81
C LEU A 466 44.99 -26.66 23.49
#